data_AF-A0A495ZX65-F1
#
_entry.id   AF-A0A495ZX65-F1
#
_cell.length_a   1.000
_cell.length_b   1.000
_cell.length_c   1.000
_cell.angle_alpha   90.00
_cell.angle_beta   90.00
_cell.angle_gamma   90.00
#
_symmetry.space_group_name_H-M   'P 1'
#
loop_
_entity.id
_entity.type
_entity.pdbx_description
1 polymer ?
#
loop_
_entity_poly.entity_id
_entity_poly.type
_entity_poly.pdbx_seq_one_letter_code
_entity_poly.pdbx_strand_id
1 'polypeptide(L)'
;MKIGYGENYYNNNVKVDIGVKRIGKLQKNRKREGWKKGRMENLRFQPSNLPTKNLLLFFVGIVFIFLATEVESQKINVAAVVSPRHIQFSERARLDLTISGETFIKHIEAPQFNFLPAFLAVPLHSETTPRLEADKIAVSMAWAYELIPQAIGDFALSDIRFAYQGTPYFANPGSIRVSGTDTYVDISTNAVHQVEAEVDTSEPYLNAPLTYIFRYLYTTVLPTRESPTPLLPSLSDFRVEEISTPPSQTRQIRGKTFWVEEHVRQLYPQKTGQILIDPAELVLPLRSGRKTLKTKPLKLTVQPLPETGKPQHFSGAIGKYQISAQIARSWVEAGNALTLSVRISGRGNMRTVTAPKLPPIPGVIVNGPRLTEDSTSTSLAYTYTLIPSQRGVLRIPAIEYTYFDPSRAVYATTQTAPIPVSVRPNPNDAVGDETDSSPWVLWSVLFAILVVILGIGGYLWYRTGFVIPTRGRSNTETGADTPDSRERRNRRTQDTDTEPVTPTSQAREALSALVNSDTTENATTFANALAHVLYQYLEDIFELSQRNVDTAREVCTHAGISEPILDEFIDLLTQCDYHRFAPVPLSVDERNTLIVRAEAIVSNIENLQDTQDE
;
A
#
# COMPACT_ATOMS: atom_id res chain seq x y z
N MET A 1 -41.67 -41.30 -20.85
CA MET A 1 -42.62 -40.73 -21.85
C MET A 1 -42.05 -39.37 -22.22
N LYS A 2 -41.29 -39.16 -23.31
CA LYS A 2 -41.51 -39.30 -24.77
C LYS A 2 -42.09 -38.00 -25.38
N ILE A 3 -41.55 -37.59 -26.56
CA ILE A 3 -42.00 -36.50 -27.48
C ILE A 3 -41.69 -35.07 -26.98
N GLY A 4 -41.31 -34.04 -27.76
CA GLY A 4 -40.99 -33.77 -29.20
C GLY A 4 -40.48 -32.30 -29.31
N TYR A 5 -39.94 -31.70 -30.38
CA TYR A 5 -40.05 -31.76 -31.86
C TYR A 5 -38.62 -31.69 -32.49
N GLY A 6 -38.28 -31.93 -33.77
CA GLY A 6 -38.96 -31.74 -35.08
C GLY A 6 -38.44 -30.43 -35.74
N GLU A 7 -38.04 -30.34 -37.02
CA GLU A 7 -38.06 -31.28 -38.17
C GLU A 7 -37.26 -30.69 -39.39
N ASN A 8 -37.07 -31.47 -40.48
CA ASN A 8 -36.73 -31.05 -41.88
C ASN A 8 -35.30 -30.52 -42.19
N TYR A 9 -34.62 -30.80 -43.33
CA TYR A 9 -34.84 -31.60 -44.57
C TYR A 9 -33.43 -31.95 -45.15
N TYR A 10 -33.16 -32.79 -46.17
CA TYR A 10 -33.94 -33.64 -47.10
C TYR A 10 -33.18 -35.01 -47.28
N ASN A 11 -33.31 -35.71 -48.43
CA ASN A 11 -32.80 -37.07 -48.70
C ASN A 11 -32.30 -37.20 -50.18
N ASN A 12 -31.21 -37.94 -50.45
CA ASN A 12 -31.23 -39.12 -51.36
C ASN A 12 -29.88 -39.82 -51.61
N ASN A 13 -29.97 -41.15 -51.69
CA ASN A 13 -28.96 -42.09 -52.20
C ASN A 13 -28.81 -42.01 -53.74
N VAL A 14 -27.70 -42.56 -54.28
CA VAL A 14 -27.69 -43.82 -55.10
C VAL A 14 -26.37 -43.96 -55.90
N LYS A 15 -25.80 -45.17 -55.90
CA LYS A 15 -24.72 -45.62 -56.81
C LYS A 15 -25.24 -45.73 -58.26
N VAL A 16 -24.43 -45.35 -59.26
CA VAL A 16 -24.56 -45.91 -60.62
C VAL A 16 -23.18 -46.28 -61.18
N ASP A 17 -23.19 -47.35 -61.97
CA ASP A 17 -22.04 -48.11 -62.46
C ASP A 17 -21.54 -47.64 -63.85
N ILE A 18 -20.34 -48.11 -64.21
CA ILE A 18 -19.77 -48.39 -65.56
C ILE A 18 -20.43 -47.74 -66.82
N GLY A 19 -19.61 -47.09 -67.68
CA GLY A 19 -20.02 -46.78 -69.07
C GLY A 19 -18.91 -46.30 -70.02
N VAL A 20 -18.37 -47.19 -70.88
CA VAL A 20 -17.26 -46.91 -71.81
C VAL A 20 -17.73 -46.37 -73.18
N LYS A 21 -17.06 -45.33 -73.72
CA LYS A 21 -16.76 -45.13 -75.17
C LYS A 21 -15.75 -43.95 -75.36
N ARG A 22 -14.48 -44.22 -75.68
CA ARG A 22 -13.88 -44.29 -77.04
C ARG A 22 -13.99 -43.00 -77.89
N ILE A 23 -12.85 -42.33 -78.14
CA ILE A 23 -12.14 -42.22 -79.46
C ILE A 23 -10.95 -41.25 -79.32
N GLY A 24 -9.79 -41.61 -79.86
CA GLY A 24 -8.59 -40.75 -79.87
C GLY A 24 -7.33 -41.46 -80.36
N LYS A 25 -7.17 -41.58 -81.69
CA LYS A 25 -5.86 -41.90 -82.34
C LYS A 25 -4.95 -40.65 -82.20
N LEU A 26 -3.62 -40.62 -82.32
CA LEU A 26 -2.51 -41.44 -82.84
C LEU A 26 -1.30 -41.16 -81.90
N GLN A 27 -0.19 -41.92 -81.81
CA GLN A 27 0.71 -42.28 -82.91
C GLN A 27 1.52 -43.56 -82.63
N LYS A 28 2.28 -43.94 -83.65
CA LYS A 28 2.85 -45.26 -83.91
C LYS A 28 4.37 -45.15 -83.84
N ASN A 29 5.03 -45.94 -82.99
CA ASN A 29 6.39 -46.35 -83.32
C ASN A 29 6.64 -47.84 -83.01
N ARG A 30 7.54 -48.43 -83.78
CA ARG A 30 7.48 -49.85 -84.17
C ARG A 30 8.89 -50.45 -84.15
N LYS A 31 9.14 -51.41 -83.26
CA LYS A 31 10.12 -52.48 -83.50
C LYS A 31 9.58 -53.83 -83.02
N ARG A 32 9.80 -54.85 -83.84
CA ARG A 32 9.41 -56.26 -83.62
C ARG A 32 10.67 -57.06 -83.34
N GLU A 33 10.59 -57.97 -82.39
CA GLU A 33 11.32 -59.24 -82.32
C GLU A 33 10.53 -60.13 -81.32
N GLY A 34 10.45 -61.47 -81.44
CA GLY A 34 11.06 -62.29 -82.49
C GLY A 34 10.95 -63.82 -82.30
N TRP A 35 9.80 -64.38 -81.87
CA TRP A 35 9.56 -65.85 -81.75
C TRP A 35 10.41 -66.55 -80.65
N LYS A 36 10.20 -67.81 -80.20
CA LYS A 36 9.40 -68.98 -80.67
C LYS A 36 8.60 -69.64 -79.54
N LYS A 37 7.49 -70.32 -79.92
CA LYS A 37 6.84 -71.39 -79.13
C LYS A 37 7.55 -72.72 -79.42
N GLY A 38 7.90 -73.49 -78.39
CA GLY A 38 8.26 -74.91 -78.47
C GLY A 38 7.09 -75.78 -78.01
N ARG A 39 6.86 -76.93 -78.66
CA ARG A 39 5.69 -77.82 -78.43
C ARG A 39 6.11 -79.04 -77.60
N MET A 40 5.13 -79.69 -76.96
CA MET A 40 5.33 -80.93 -76.18
C MET A 40 5.96 -82.05 -77.01
N GLU A 41 6.66 -82.96 -76.33
CA GLU A 41 6.56 -84.38 -76.66
C GLU A 41 6.75 -85.29 -75.43
N ASN A 42 6.10 -86.46 -75.46
CA ASN A 42 6.04 -87.40 -74.34
C ASN A 42 7.16 -88.42 -74.42
N LEU A 43 7.76 -88.78 -73.28
CA LEU A 43 8.51 -90.02 -73.10
C LEU A 43 7.97 -90.78 -71.88
N ARG A 44 7.39 -91.97 -72.14
CA ARG A 44 7.10 -93.02 -71.15
C ARG A 44 8.25 -94.04 -71.15
N PHE A 45 8.20 -95.00 -70.21
CA PHE A 45 9.20 -96.04 -69.82
C PHE A 45 10.12 -95.58 -68.69
N GLN A 46 10.36 -96.34 -67.61
CA GLN A 46 9.78 -97.60 -67.11
C GLN A 46 10.13 -97.70 -65.59
N PRO A 47 9.32 -98.32 -64.70
CA PRO A 47 9.60 -98.27 -63.26
C PRO A 47 10.76 -99.19 -62.85
N SER A 48 11.71 -98.66 -62.08
CA SER A 48 12.74 -99.43 -61.37
C SER A 48 12.47 -99.45 -59.86
N ASN A 49 12.43 -100.65 -59.29
CA ASN A 49 12.30 -100.86 -57.85
C ASN A 49 13.63 -100.56 -57.13
N LEU A 50 13.61 -99.89 -55.96
CA LEU A 50 14.55 -99.98 -54.81
C LEU A 50 14.24 -98.85 -53.78
N PRO A 51 14.64 -98.94 -52.50
CA PRO A 51 13.80 -99.49 -51.44
C PRO A 51 13.23 -98.44 -50.45
N THR A 52 12.03 -98.69 -49.93
CA THR A 52 11.18 -97.77 -49.16
C THR A 52 11.61 -97.47 -47.70
N LYS A 53 12.87 -97.71 -47.30
CA LYS A 53 13.32 -97.48 -45.91
C LYS A 53 13.99 -96.13 -45.62
N ASN A 54 14.47 -95.40 -46.62
CA ASN A 54 15.14 -94.10 -46.39
C ASN A 54 14.24 -92.87 -46.67
N LEU A 55 13.05 -93.05 -47.26
CA LEU A 55 12.15 -91.94 -47.59
C LEU A 55 11.45 -91.35 -46.35
N LEU A 56 11.15 -92.19 -45.34
CA LEU A 56 10.50 -91.74 -44.10
C LEU A 56 11.43 -90.86 -43.25
N LEU A 57 12.72 -91.23 -43.14
CA LEU A 57 13.73 -90.44 -42.42
C LEU A 57 14.01 -89.10 -43.10
N PHE A 58 13.95 -89.03 -44.43
CA PHE A 58 14.12 -87.78 -45.18
C PHE A 58 12.92 -86.83 -44.98
N PHE A 59 11.69 -87.36 -44.96
CA PHE A 59 10.49 -86.56 -44.66
C PHE A 59 10.43 -86.11 -43.19
N VAL A 60 10.79 -86.98 -42.22
CA VAL A 60 10.86 -86.59 -40.81
C VAL A 60 11.94 -85.51 -40.60
N GLY A 61 13.10 -85.62 -41.25
CA GLY A 61 14.14 -84.59 -41.22
C GLY A 61 13.67 -83.24 -41.78
N ILE A 62 12.99 -83.23 -42.93
CA ILE A 62 12.47 -81.99 -43.55
C ILE A 62 11.34 -81.37 -42.72
N VAL A 63 10.47 -82.18 -42.10
CA VAL A 63 9.42 -81.69 -41.20
C VAL A 63 10.02 -81.13 -39.89
N PHE A 64 11.10 -81.70 -39.37
CA PHE A 64 11.80 -81.16 -38.20
C PHE A 64 12.59 -79.88 -38.51
N ILE A 65 13.19 -79.77 -39.69
CA ILE A 65 13.85 -78.55 -40.17
C ILE A 65 12.84 -77.41 -40.40
N PHE A 66 11.59 -77.72 -40.73
CA PHE A 66 10.51 -76.73 -40.82
C PHE A 66 9.84 -76.36 -39.47
N LEU A 67 10.16 -77.06 -38.37
CA LEU A 67 9.58 -76.82 -37.05
C LEU A 67 10.51 -76.08 -36.07
N ALA A 68 11.73 -75.74 -36.50
CA ALA A 68 12.74 -75.04 -35.71
C ALA A 68 13.15 -73.69 -36.32
N THR A 69 12.18 -72.94 -36.88
CA THR A 69 12.36 -71.48 -36.99
C THR A 69 12.16 -70.89 -35.60
N GLU A 70 13.25 -70.77 -34.84
CA GLU A 70 13.27 -69.79 -33.75
C GLU A 70 12.96 -68.43 -34.36
N VAL A 71 11.80 -67.88 -34.04
CA VAL A 71 11.45 -66.51 -34.43
C VAL A 71 12.32 -65.61 -33.57
N GLU A 72 13.45 -65.17 -34.14
CA GLU A 72 14.30 -64.14 -33.58
C GLU A 72 13.44 -62.89 -33.32
N SER A 73 13.04 -62.70 -32.07
CA SER A 73 12.19 -61.59 -31.66
C SER A 73 12.98 -60.30 -31.83
N GLN A 74 12.65 -59.54 -32.89
CA GLN A 74 13.34 -58.30 -33.18
C GLN A 74 13.26 -57.36 -31.98
N LYS A 75 14.44 -56.98 -31.46
CA LYS A 75 14.57 -56.18 -30.24
C LYS A 75 14.26 -54.71 -30.54
N ILE A 76 12.97 -54.39 -30.62
CA ILE A 76 12.48 -53.02 -30.77
C ILE A 76 12.57 -52.32 -29.41
N ASN A 77 13.28 -51.20 -29.37
CA ASN A 77 13.36 -50.30 -28.23
C ASN A 77 12.36 -49.15 -28.40
N VAL A 78 11.73 -48.74 -27.31
CA VAL A 78 10.67 -47.74 -27.27
C VAL A 78 10.97 -46.74 -26.16
N ALA A 79 11.12 -45.48 -26.52
CA ALA A 79 11.28 -44.38 -25.59
C ALA A 79 10.14 -43.38 -25.78
N ALA A 80 9.60 -42.85 -24.69
CA ALA A 80 8.68 -41.72 -24.71
C ALA A 80 9.18 -40.66 -23.73
N VAL A 81 9.20 -39.41 -24.15
CA VAL A 81 9.64 -38.26 -23.35
C VAL A 81 8.61 -37.16 -23.47
N VAL A 82 8.06 -36.70 -22.34
CA VAL A 82 7.25 -35.49 -22.28
C VAL A 82 8.09 -34.33 -21.77
N SER A 83 8.01 -33.17 -22.44
CA SER A 83 8.72 -31.95 -22.07
C SER A 83 7.92 -30.69 -22.45
N PRO A 84 7.79 -29.70 -21.55
CA PRO A 84 8.12 -29.76 -20.13
C PRO A 84 7.14 -30.65 -19.35
N ARG A 85 7.56 -31.14 -18.18
CA ARG A 85 6.71 -31.95 -17.27
C ARG A 85 5.75 -31.13 -16.42
N HIS A 86 5.86 -29.79 -16.45
CA HIS A 86 5.01 -28.87 -15.69
C HIS A 86 4.56 -27.77 -16.63
N ILE A 87 3.25 -27.57 -16.74
CA ILE A 87 2.63 -26.55 -17.60
C ILE A 87 1.50 -25.82 -16.87
N GLN A 88 1.15 -24.63 -17.34
CA GLN A 88 -0.14 -24.01 -17.02
C GLN A 88 -1.24 -24.57 -17.92
N PHE A 89 -2.49 -24.40 -17.49
CA PHE A 89 -3.67 -24.75 -18.29
C PHE A 89 -3.74 -24.04 -19.66
N SER A 90 -3.08 -22.89 -19.83
CA SER A 90 -2.96 -22.15 -21.09
C SER A 90 -1.77 -22.57 -21.96
N GLU A 91 -0.89 -23.44 -21.45
CA GLU A 91 0.32 -23.90 -22.12
C GLU A 91 0.13 -25.30 -22.70
N ARG A 92 1.15 -25.78 -23.42
CA ARG A 92 1.14 -27.06 -24.13
C ARG A 92 2.46 -27.77 -23.86
N ALA A 93 2.43 -29.09 -23.75
CA ALA A 93 3.63 -29.90 -23.64
C ALA A 93 3.89 -30.67 -24.94
N ARG A 94 5.15 -30.98 -25.22
CA ARG A 94 5.54 -31.86 -26.33
C ARG A 94 5.80 -33.26 -25.79
N LEU A 95 5.24 -34.26 -26.47
CA LEU A 95 5.47 -35.68 -26.23
C LEU A 95 6.17 -36.27 -27.44
N ASP A 96 7.45 -36.60 -27.29
CA ASP A 96 8.27 -37.27 -28.29
C ASP A 96 8.27 -38.78 -28.02
N LEU A 97 7.74 -39.55 -28.98
CA LEU A 97 7.75 -41.01 -28.99
C LEU A 97 8.78 -41.49 -30.01
N THR A 98 9.85 -42.13 -29.55
CA THR A 98 10.94 -42.66 -30.38
C THR A 98 10.92 -44.19 -30.35
N ILE A 99 10.93 -44.82 -31.52
CA ILE A 99 11.01 -46.27 -31.69
C ILE A 99 12.25 -46.59 -32.50
N SER A 100 13.12 -47.44 -31.97
CA SER A 100 14.36 -47.88 -32.63
C SER A 100 14.38 -49.39 -32.79
N GLY A 101 14.74 -49.89 -33.96
CA GLY A 101 14.88 -51.32 -34.21
C GLY A 101 16.01 -51.65 -35.19
N GLU A 102 16.45 -52.90 -35.19
CA GLU A 102 17.58 -53.39 -36.02
C GLU A 102 17.20 -53.64 -37.51
N THR A 103 15.95 -53.39 -37.89
CA THR A 103 15.46 -53.53 -39.27
C THR A 103 14.57 -52.35 -39.69
N PHE A 104 14.29 -52.24 -40.99
CA PHE A 104 13.53 -51.12 -41.54
C PHE A 104 12.05 -51.14 -41.14
N ILE A 105 11.65 -50.18 -40.30
CA ILE A 105 10.28 -49.98 -39.82
C ILE A 105 9.42 -49.38 -40.94
N LYS A 106 8.47 -50.15 -41.49
CA LYS A 106 7.64 -49.74 -42.65
C LYS A 106 6.35 -49.00 -42.30
N HIS A 107 5.63 -49.47 -41.28
CA HIS A 107 4.33 -48.94 -40.88
C HIS A 107 4.05 -49.32 -39.43
N ILE A 108 3.55 -48.38 -38.64
CA ILE A 108 3.15 -48.54 -37.24
C ILE A 108 1.77 -47.89 -37.09
N GLU A 109 0.88 -48.53 -36.34
CA GLU A 109 -0.44 -48.00 -36.06
C GLU A 109 -0.36 -46.78 -35.13
N ALA A 110 -1.28 -45.82 -35.30
CA ALA A 110 -1.28 -44.61 -34.47
C ALA A 110 -1.39 -44.96 -32.98
N PRO A 111 -0.55 -44.41 -32.10
CA PRO A 111 -0.58 -44.70 -30.68
C PRO A 111 -1.90 -44.28 -30.03
N GLN A 112 -2.40 -45.15 -29.16
CA GLN A 112 -3.55 -44.93 -28.30
C GLN A 112 -3.07 -44.39 -26.96
N PHE A 113 -3.77 -43.37 -26.45
CA PHE A 113 -3.40 -42.64 -25.25
C PHE A 113 -4.43 -42.88 -24.14
N ASN A 114 -4.02 -43.51 -23.04
CA ASN A 114 -4.90 -43.78 -21.89
C ASN A 114 -5.17 -42.54 -21.01
N PHE A 115 -4.50 -41.41 -21.26
CA PHE A 115 -4.67 -40.15 -20.53
C PHE A 115 -5.73 -39.21 -21.14
N LEU A 116 -6.45 -39.64 -22.19
CA LEU A 116 -7.63 -38.93 -22.69
C LEU A 116 -8.81 -39.18 -21.72
N PRO A 117 -9.67 -38.18 -21.42
CA PRO A 117 -9.81 -36.88 -22.07
C PRO A 117 -9.02 -35.73 -21.38
N ALA A 118 -8.11 -36.01 -20.43
CA ALA A 118 -7.42 -34.95 -19.68
C ALA A 118 -6.50 -34.07 -20.55
N PHE A 119 -6.11 -34.56 -21.73
CA PHE A 119 -5.41 -33.82 -22.77
C PHE A 119 -6.08 -34.04 -24.13
N LEU A 120 -5.90 -33.07 -25.03
CA LEU A 120 -6.04 -33.25 -26.47
C LEU A 120 -4.63 -33.43 -27.05
N ALA A 121 -4.36 -34.57 -27.71
CA ALA A 121 -3.07 -34.87 -28.31
C ALA A 121 -3.11 -34.62 -29.83
N VAL A 122 -2.41 -33.59 -30.30
CA VAL A 122 -2.34 -33.19 -31.72
C VAL A 122 -1.02 -33.66 -32.32
N PRO A 123 -1.00 -34.44 -33.42
CA PRO A 123 0.25 -34.84 -34.07
C PRO A 123 0.92 -33.63 -34.73
N LEU A 124 2.22 -33.45 -34.51
CA LEU A 124 3.02 -32.38 -35.11
C LEU A 124 3.66 -32.86 -36.42
N HIS A 125 4.68 -33.72 -36.35
CA HIS A 125 5.36 -34.33 -37.49
C HIS A 125 5.95 -35.71 -37.09
N SER A 126 6.31 -36.53 -38.07
CA SER A 126 7.03 -37.80 -37.89
C SER A 126 8.30 -37.85 -38.73
N GLU A 127 9.43 -38.24 -38.14
CA GLU A 127 10.73 -38.31 -38.80
C GLU A 127 11.35 -39.70 -38.70
N THR A 128 12.01 -40.15 -39.77
CA THR A 128 12.70 -41.45 -39.84
C THR A 128 14.19 -41.25 -40.09
N THR A 129 15.03 -41.76 -39.19
CA THR A 129 16.50 -41.69 -39.32
C THR A 129 17.11 -43.09 -39.36
N PRO A 130 17.71 -43.50 -40.50
CA PRO A 130 18.49 -44.72 -40.57
C PRO A 130 19.91 -44.49 -40.03
N ARG A 131 20.44 -45.49 -39.31
CA ARG A 131 21.82 -45.58 -38.81
C ARG A 131 22.43 -46.91 -39.26
N LEU A 132 23.72 -46.90 -39.54
CA LEU A 132 24.49 -48.09 -39.91
C LEU A 132 25.34 -48.52 -38.72
N GLU A 133 25.08 -49.70 -38.17
CA GLU A 133 25.84 -50.28 -37.05
C GLU A 133 26.33 -51.68 -37.42
N ALA A 134 27.65 -51.83 -37.59
CA ALA A 134 28.37 -53.11 -37.61
C ALA A 134 27.69 -54.28 -38.40
N ASP A 135 27.20 -53.99 -39.60
CA ASP A 135 26.50 -54.91 -40.54
C ASP A 135 24.95 -54.99 -40.43
N LYS A 136 24.30 -54.07 -39.69
CA LYS A 136 22.84 -53.88 -39.65
C LYS A 136 22.42 -52.43 -39.91
N ILE A 137 21.20 -52.22 -40.45
CA ILE A 137 20.57 -50.90 -40.59
C ILE A 137 19.58 -50.71 -39.44
N ALA A 138 20.02 -50.02 -38.39
CA ALA A 138 19.13 -49.58 -37.32
C ALA A 138 18.26 -48.43 -37.81
N VAL A 139 16.93 -48.50 -37.64
CA VAL A 139 16.01 -47.42 -38.01
C VAL A 139 15.33 -46.87 -36.77
N SER A 140 15.41 -45.55 -36.60
CA SER A 140 14.71 -44.81 -35.56
C SER A 140 13.57 -43.99 -36.18
N MET A 141 12.35 -44.23 -35.74
CA MET A 141 11.16 -43.42 -36.05
C MET A 141 10.80 -42.57 -34.84
N ALA A 142 10.58 -41.27 -35.03
CA ALA A 142 10.12 -40.36 -33.98
C ALA A 142 8.79 -39.71 -34.37
N TRP A 143 7.81 -39.69 -33.47
CA TRP A 143 6.61 -38.84 -33.56
C TRP A 143 6.64 -37.79 -32.46
N ALA A 144 6.27 -36.57 -32.82
CA ALA A 144 5.99 -35.51 -31.86
C ALA A 144 4.48 -35.27 -31.77
N TYR A 145 3.96 -35.25 -30.54
CA TYR A 145 2.59 -34.85 -30.21
C TYR A 145 2.60 -33.58 -29.36
N GLU A 146 1.71 -32.64 -29.67
CA GLU A 146 1.39 -31.50 -28.83
C GLU A 146 0.23 -31.87 -27.90
N LEU A 147 0.49 -31.84 -26.59
CA LEU A 147 -0.48 -32.13 -25.54
C LEU A 147 -1.08 -30.81 -25.03
N ILE A 148 -2.37 -30.60 -25.31
CA ILE A 148 -3.15 -29.43 -24.89
C ILE A 148 -4.03 -29.85 -23.69
N PRO A 149 -3.78 -29.35 -22.48
CA PRO A 149 -4.52 -29.76 -21.27
C PRO A 149 -6.00 -29.40 -21.36
N GLN A 150 -6.85 -30.28 -20.83
CA GLN A 150 -8.30 -30.10 -20.70
C GLN A 150 -8.76 -30.04 -19.24
N ALA A 151 -7.88 -30.37 -18.29
CA ALA A 151 -8.12 -30.24 -16.85
C ALA A 151 -6.84 -29.79 -16.10
N ILE A 152 -7.03 -29.22 -14.90
CA ILE A 152 -5.95 -28.89 -13.95
C ILE A 152 -5.75 -30.09 -13.01
N GLY A 153 -4.49 -30.44 -12.71
CA GLY A 153 -4.16 -31.56 -11.84
C GLY A 153 -2.84 -32.26 -12.17
N ASP A 154 -2.61 -33.38 -11.47
CA ASP A 154 -1.51 -34.30 -11.73
C ASP A 154 -1.99 -35.47 -12.59
N PHE A 155 -1.38 -35.66 -13.75
CA PHE A 155 -1.76 -36.69 -14.71
C PHE A 155 -0.60 -37.64 -14.97
N ALA A 156 -0.83 -38.94 -14.74
CA ALA A 156 0.04 -39.98 -15.24
C ALA A 156 -0.20 -40.12 -16.76
N LEU A 157 0.87 -40.03 -17.55
CA LEU A 157 0.86 -40.27 -18.99
C LEU A 157 1.25 -41.72 -19.30
N SER A 158 0.95 -42.65 -18.39
CA SER A 158 1.24 -44.08 -18.50
C SER A 158 0.42 -44.75 -19.62
N ASP A 159 0.88 -45.92 -20.05
CA ASP A 159 0.21 -46.78 -21.04
C ASP A 159 -0.07 -46.09 -22.40
N ILE A 160 0.97 -45.52 -23.02
CA ILE A 160 0.91 -45.25 -24.47
C ILE A 160 1.02 -46.59 -25.19
N ARG A 161 0.00 -46.98 -25.95
CA ARG A 161 -0.09 -48.30 -26.61
C ARG A 161 -0.04 -48.15 -28.12
N PHE A 162 0.73 -48.97 -28.81
CA PHE A 162 0.71 -49.05 -30.28
C PHE A 162 1.06 -50.47 -30.74
N ALA A 163 0.71 -50.79 -31.99
CA ALA A 163 1.02 -52.09 -32.58
C ALA A 163 2.03 -51.96 -33.73
N TYR A 164 2.98 -52.90 -33.78
CA TYR A 164 3.86 -53.11 -34.93
C TYR A 164 3.80 -54.58 -35.34
N GLN A 165 3.45 -54.84 -36.60
CA GLN A 165 3.28 -56.19 -37.16
C GLN A 165 2.34 -57.10 -36.32
N GLY A 166 1.35 -56.52 -35.63
CA GLY A 166 0.41 -57.23 -34.75
C GLY A 166 0.90 -57.41 -33.30
N THR A 167 2.16 -57.11 -32.99
CA THR A 167 2.69 -57.14 -31.62
C THR A 167 2.41 -55.82 -30.90
N PRO A 168 1.80 -55.83 -29.70
CA PRO A 168 1.57 -54.63 -28.91
C PRO A 168 2.83 -54.19 -28.17
N TYR A 169 3.08 -52.88 -28.16
CA TYR A 169 4.17 -52.22 -27.44
C TYR A 169 3.62 -51.11 -26.54
N PHE A 170 4.38 -50.81 -25.49
CA PHE A 170 4.00 -49.86 -24.44
C PHE A 170 5.12 -48.83 -24.24
N ALA A 171 4.75 -47.57 -24.03
CA ALA A 171 5.68 -46.52 -23.62
C ALA A 171 5.15 -45.75 -22.40
N ASN A 172 6.05 -45.29 -21.53
CA ASN A 172 5.71 -44.54 -20.33
C ASN A 172 6.62 -43.29 -20.18
N PRO A 173 6.17 -42.10 -20.63
CA PRO A 173 6.92 -40.84 -20.46
C PRO A 173 6.92 -40.28 -19.03
N GLY A 174 6.17 -40.89 -18.09
CA GLY A 174 6.03 -40.47 -16.70
C GLY A 174 4.73 -39.70 -16.42
N SER A 175 4.82 -38.64 -15.62
CA SER A 175 3.68 -37.77 -15.26
C SER A 175 3.91 -36.32 -15.68
N ILE A 176 2.80 -35.60 -15.84
CA ILE A 176 2.75 -34.17 -16.11
C ILE A 176 1.84 -33.47 -15.09
N ARG A 177 2.26 -32.29 -14.62
CA ARG A 177 1.48 -31.44 -13.71
C ARG A 177 0.94 -30.23 -14.48
N VAL A 178 -0.37 -30.02 -14.42
CA VAL A 178 -1.06 -28.87 -15.01
C VAL A 178 -1.57 -27.98 -13.89
N SER A 179 -1.11 -26.74 -13.83
CA SER A 179 -1.54 -25.75 -12.82
C SER A 179 -2.42 -24.64 -13.42
N GLY A 180 -3.16 -23.92 -12.56
CA GLY A 180 -3.94 -22.75 -12.98
C GLY A 180 -3.06 -21.59 -13.47
N THR A 181 -3.61 -20.64 -14.23
CA THR A 181 -2.86 -19.46 -14.70
C THR A 181 -2.36 -18.57 -13.55
N ASP A 182 -3.06 -18.61 -12.42
CA ASP A 182 -2.76 -17.90 -11.18
C ASP A 182 -1.85 -18.69 -10.22
N THR A 183 -1.54 -19.97 -10.50
CA THR A 183 -0.86 -20.88 -9.56
C THR A 183 0.26 -21.68 -10.23
N TYR A 184 1.42 -21.78 -9.58
CA TYR A 184 2.52 -22.67 -9.94
C TYR A 184 2.87 -23.56 -8.74
N VAL A 185 3.27 -24.80 -9.01
CA VAL A 185 3.73 -25.74 -7.98
C VAL A 185 5.02 -26.39 -8.44
N ASP A 186 6.12 -26.10 -7.76
CA ASP A 186 7.41 -26.74 -8.00
C ASP A 186 7.35 -28.19 -7.49
N ILE A 187 7.70 -29.16 -8.32
CA ILE A 187 7.66 -30.58 -7.94
C ILE A 187 8.85 -30.98 -7.05
N SER A 188 9.99 -30.32 -7.18
CA SER A 188 11.21 -30.65 -6.43
C SER A 188 11.12 -30.29 -4.95
N THR A 189 10.39 -29.22 -4.62
CA THR A 189 10.18 -28.71 -3.26
C THR A 189 8.75 -28.85 -2.76
N ASN A 190 7.81 -29.22 -3.64
CA ASN A 190 6.36 -29.11 -3.44
C ASN A 190 5.89 -27.68 -3.07
N ALA A 191 6.72 -26.66 -3.37
CA ALA A 191 6.44 -25.27 -3.08
C ALA A 191 5.31 -24.75 -3.98
N VAL A 192 4.35 -24.06 -3.39
CA VAL A 192 3.24 -23.43 -4.11
C VAL A 192 3.50 -21.94 -4.20
N HIS A 193 3.31 -21.40 -5.40
CA HIS A 193 3.40 -19.98 -5.72
C HIS A 193 2.06 -19.59 -6.37
N GLN A 194 1.42 -18.52 -5.89
CA GLN A 194 0.13 -18.08 -6.38
C GLN A 194 0.10 -16.56 -6.48
N VAL A 195 -0.65 -16.02 -7.45
CA VAL A 195 -0.95 -14.59 -7.54
C VAL A 195 -2.44 -14.32 -7.38
N GLU A 196 -2.77 -13.24 -6.69
CA GLU A 196 -4.12 -12.72 -6.56
C GLU A 196 -4.10 -11.22 -6.84
N ALA A 197 -5.19 -10.66 -7.37
CA ALA A 197 -5.42 -9.22 -7.40
C ALA A 197 -6.86 -8.96 -6.98
N GLU A 198 -7.06 -7.90 -6.23
CA GLU A 198 -8.39 -7.44 -5.81
C GLU A 198 -8.48 -5.92 -5.76
N VAL A 199 -9.72 -5.47 -5.59
CA VAL A 199 -10.12 -4.09 -5.37
C VAL A 199 -11.11 -4.05 -4.22
N ASP A 200 -11.08 -3.00 -3.41
CA ASP A 200 -11.99 -2.83 -2.26
C ASP A 200 -13.46 -2.62 -2.66
N THR A 201 -13.73 -2.02 -3.83
CA THR A 201 -15.06 -2.00 -4.44
C THR A 201 -15.03 -2.24 -5.95
N SER A 202 -16.06 -2.91 -6.48
CA SER A 202 -16.24 -3.08 -7.93
C SER A 202 -17.03 -1.94 -8.59
N GLU A 203 -17.63 -1.05 -7.77
CA GLU A 203 -18.46 0.06 -8.24
C GLU A 203 -18.04 1.39 -7.58
N PRO A 204 -16.80 1.88 -7.82
CA PRO A 204 -16.36 3.16 -7.28
C PRO A 204 -17.08 4.33 -7.96
N TYR A 205 -17.24 5.44 -7.24
CA TYR A 205 -17.64 6.70 -7.85
C TYR A 205 -16.48 7.35 -8.62
N LEU A 206 -16.79 8.14 -9.65
CA LEU A 206 -15.82 8.96 -10.37
C LEU A 206 -14.95 9.77 -9.40
N ASN A 207 -13.63 9.73 -9.55
CA ASN A 207 -12.65 10.39 -8.67
C ASN A 207 -12.70 9.99 -7.18
N ALA A 208 -13.49 8.99 -6.77
CA ALA A 208 -13.41 8.44 -5.42
C ALA A 208 -12.16 7.57 -5.25
N PRO A 209 -11.59 7.46 -4.03
CA PRO A 209 -10.53 6.51 -3.74
C PRO A 209 -11.02 5.08 -3.90
N LEU A 210 -10.24 4.28 -4.64
CA LEU A 210 -10.36 2.83 -4.83
C LEU A 210 -9.01 2.20 -4.48
N THR A 211 -8.97 1.16 -3.67
CA THR A 211 -7.71 0.50 -3.26
C THR A 211 -7.49 -0.75 -4.10
N TYR A 212 -6.39 -0.80 -4.85
CA TYR A 212 -5.95 -1.98 -5.61
C TYR A 212 -4.85 -2.71 -4.85
N ILE A 213 -5.00 -4.02 -4.71
CA ILE A 213 -4.03 -4.88 -4.02
C ILE A 213 -3.65 -6.03 -4.96
N PHE A 214 -2.38 -6.09 -5.34
CA PHE A 214 -1.78 -7.28 -5.92
C PHE A 214 -1.08 -8.09 -4.82
N ARG A 215 -1.27 -9.40 -4.80
CA ARG A 215 -0.64 -10.31 -3.84
C ARG A 215 0.16 -11.39 -4.55
N TYR A 216 1.37 -11.62 -4.04
CA TYR A 216 2.14 -12.82 -4.30
C TYR A 216 2.15 -13.70 -3.05
N LEU A 217 1.62 -14.91 -3.16
CA LEU A 217 1.56 -15.89 -2.09
C LEU A 217 2.53 -17.03 -2.39
N TYR A 218 3.43 -17.37 -1.48
CA TYR A 218 4.35 -18.50 -1.65
C TYR A 218 4.62 -19.28 -0.38
N THR A 219 4.80 -20.60 -0.47
CA THR A 219 5.12 -21.44 0.70
C THR A 219 6.62 -21.50 1.00
N THR A 220 7.47 -21.25 0.00
CA THR A 220 8.95 -21.33 0.11
C THR A 220 9.57 -20.45 -0.98
N VAL A 221 10.72 -19.84 -0.69
CA VAL A 221 11.47 -19.05 -1.68
C VAL A 221 12.02 -19.96 -2.78
N LEU A 222 12.01 -19.49 -4.04
CA LEU A 222 12.55 -20.25 -5.17
C LEU A 222 14.08 -20.44 -5.03
N PRO A 223 14.63 -21.61 -5.41
CA PRO A 223 16.07 -21.88 -5.29
C PRO A 223 16.86 -21.27 -6.46
N THR A 224 16.74 -19.95 -6.62
CA THR A 224 17.32 -19.11 -7.68
C THR A 224 18.02 -17.88 -7.10
N ARG A 225 18.92 -17.25 -7.87
CA ARG A 225 19.58 -15.99 -7.49
C ARG A 225 18.78 -14.75 -7.88
N GLU A 226 17.91 -14.86 -8.88
CA GLU A 226 16.93 -13.84 -9.24
C GLU A 226 15.69 -13.97 -8.33
N SER A 227 15.11 -12.83 -7.97
CA SER A 227 13.83 -12.74 -7.24
C SER A 227 12.64 -12.74 -8.21
N PRO A 228 11.46 -13.26 -7.78
CA PRO A 228 10.20 -13.00 -8.45
C PRO A 228 10.00 -11.51 -8.72
N THR A 229 9.53 -11.15 -9.92
CA THR A 229 9.35 -9.73 -10.32
C THR A 229 7.89 -9.49 -10.73
N PRO A 230 7.14 -8.62 -10.02
CA PRO A 230 5.77 -8.28 -10.38
C PRO A 230 5.75 -7.27 -11.55
N LEU A 231 4.87 -7.51 -12.51
CA LEU A 231 4.55 -6.62 -13.62
C LEU A 231 3.09 -6.19 -13.46
N LEU A 232 2.89 -5.03 -12.83
CA LEU A 232 1.55 -4.48 -12.58
C LEU A 232 0.95 -3.90 -13.88
N PRO A 233 -0.39 -3.97 -14.06
CA PRO A 233 -1.04 -3.54 -15.30
C PRO A 233 -0.92 -2.03 -15.53
N SER A 234 -1.12 -1.61 -16.78
CA SER A 234 -1.20 -0.19 -17.14
C SER A 234 -2.53 0.41 -16.65
N LEU A 235 -2.49 1.08 -15.51
CA LEU A 235 -3.64 1.71 -14.85
C LEU A 235 -4.02 3.06 -15.48
N SER A 236 -4.03 3.17 -16.82
CA SER A 236 -4.14 4.43 -17.57
C SER A 236 -5.46 5.20 -17.36
N ASP A 237 -6.54 4.49 -17.03
CA ASP A 237 -7.85 5.09 -16.73
C ASP A 237 -7.97 5.61 -15.28
N PHE A 238 -6.89 5.49 -14.49
CA PHE A 238 -6.82 5.88 -13.10
C PHE A 238 -5.70 6.89 -12.89
N ARG A 239 -5.93 7.85 -12.00
CA ARG A 239 -4.83 8.52 -11.31
C ARG A 239 -4.33 7.57 -10.23
N VAL A 240 -3.03 7.28 -10.21
CA VAL A 240 -2.41 6.35 -9.26
C VAL A 240 -1.64 7.14 -8.20
N GLU A 241 -1.83 6.78 -6.94
CA GLU A 241 -0.93 7.15 -5.83
C GLU A 241 -0.38 5.87 -5.20
N GLU A 242 0.92 5.85 -4.90
CA GLU A 242 1.54 4.72 -4.22
C GLU A 242 1.37 4.86 -2.71
N ILE A 243 1.01 3.75 -2.05
CA ILE A 243 0.87 3.67 -0.59
C ILE A 243 2.00 2.77 -0.08
N SER A 244 2.53 3.06 1.10
CA SER A 244 3.47 2.17 1.79
C SER A 244 2.90 0.75 1.87
N THR A 245 3.58 -0.20 1.23
CA THR A 245 3.22 -1.62 1.28
C THR A 245 3.42 -2.16 2.70
N PRO A 246 2.46 -2.91 3.27
CA PRO A 246 2.65 -3.55 4.56
C PRO A 246 3.81 -4.57 4.49
N PRO A 247 4.48 -4.86 5.62
CA PRO A 247 5.48 -5.91 5.66
C PRO A 247 4.85 -7.27 5.31
N SER A 248 5.63 -8.18 4.73
CA SER A 248 5.14 -9.50 4.35
C SER A 248 4.60 -10.27 5.55
N GLN A 249 3.39 -10.81 5.42
CA GLN A 249 2.68 -11.51 6.49
C GLN A 249 2.51 -13.01 6.16
N THR A 250 2.21 -13.84 7.16
CA THR A 250 1.89 -15.26 6.92
C THR A 250 0.38 -15.51 6.98
N ARG A 251 -0.13 -16.33 6.06
CA ARG A 251 -1.55 -16.68 5.93
C ARG A 251 -1.72 -18.18 5.79
N GLN A 252 -2.61 -18.77 6.59
CA GLN A 252 -3.00 -20.17 6.45
C GLN A 252 -4.07 -20.30 5.35
N ILE A 253 -3.79 -21.12 4.33
CA ILE A 253 -4.74 -21.41 3.25
C ILE A 253 -4.75 -22.92 3.02
N ARG A 254 -5.91 -23.56 3.24
CA ARG A 254 -6.13 -25.01 3.05
C ARG A 254 -5.07 -25.90 3.74
N GLY A 255 -4.64 -25.52 4.95
CA GLY A 255 -3.64 -26.26 5.73
C GLY A 255 -2.18 -26.05 5.32
N LYS A 256 -1.90 -25.08 4.43
CA LYS A 256 -0.53 -24.64 4.10
C LYS A 256 -0.31 -23.20 4.56
N THR A 257 0.85 -22.94 5.15
CA THR A 257 1.33 -21.58 5.45
C THR A 257 1.88 -20.94 4.17
N PHE A 258 1.34 -19.79 3.78
CA PHE A 258 1.88 -18.94 2.72
C PHE A 258 2.47 -17.69 3.34
N TRP A 259 3.65 -17.28 2.86
CA TRP A 259 4.11 -15.89 2.92
C TRP A 259 3.32 -15.08 1.90
N VAL A 260 2.88 -13.89 2.28
CA VAL A 260 2.08 -12.98 1.45
C VAL A 260 2.84 -11.67 1.33
N GLU A 261 3.23 -11.35 0.10
CA GLU A 261 3.81 -10.07 -0.30
C GLU A 261 2.73 -9.26 -1.02
N GLU A 262 2.51 -8.01 -0.62
CA GLU A 262 1.42 -7.17 -1.11
C GLU A 262 1.94 -5.89 -1.75
N HIS A 263 1.47 -5.59 -2.97
CA HIS A 263 1.67 -4.30 -3.63
C HIS A 263 0.35 -3.55 -3.65
N VAL A 264 0.27 -2.49 -2.84
CA VAL A 264 -0.95 -1.70 -2.59
C VAL A 264 -0.86 -0.35 -3.32
N ARG A 265 -1.93 0.04 -4.02
CA ARG A 265 -2.04 1.32 -4.73
C ARG A 265 -3.39 1.97 -4.51
N GLN A 266 -3.40 3.28 -4.33
CA GLN A 266 -4.64 4.07 -4.40
C GLN A 266 -4.90 4.44 -5.86
N LEU A 267 -6.09 4.14 -6.34
CA LEU A 267 -6.58 4.48 -7.66
C LEU A 267 -7.71 5.50 -7.53
N TYR A 268 -7.76 6.45 -8.45
CA TYR A 268 -8.89 7.38 -8.60
C TYR A 268 -9.40 7.31 -10.04
N PRO A 269 -10.59 6.74 -10.30
CA PRO A 269 -11.10 6.59 -11.66
C PRO A 269 -11.30 7.95 -12.35
N GLN A 270 -10.78 8.11 -13.57
CA GLN A 270 -10.85 9.37 -14.33
C GLN A 270 -12.03 9.46 -15.31
N LYS A 271 -12.76 8.36 -15.52
CA LYS A 271 -13.96 8.29 -16.39
C LYS A 271 -15.03 7.39 -15.78
N THR A 272 -16.28 7.62 -16.14
CA THR A 272 -17.43 6.78 -15.75
C THR A 272 -17.64 5.60 -16.71
N GLY A 273 -18.46 4.63 -16.30
CA GLY A 273 -18.78 3.45 -17.10
C GLY A 273 -17.90 2.24 -16.78
N GLN A 274 -17.91 1.24 -17.67
CA GLN A 274 -17.15 0.01 -17.45
C GLN A 274 -15.66 0.21 -17.72
N ILE A 275 -14.81 -0.19 -16.77
CA ILE A 275 -13.36 -0.22 -16.89
C ILE A 275 -12.87 -1.64 -16.60
N LEU A 276 -11.97 -2.14 -17.45
CA LEU A 276 -11.29 -3.41 -17.24
C LEU A 276 -9.87 -3.11 -16.76
N ILE A 277 -9.50 -3.59 -15.58
CA ILE A 277 -8.10 -3.65 -15.15
C ILE A 277 -7.55 -4.97 -15.69
N ASP A 278 -6.53 -4.88 -16.53
CA ASP A 278 -5.83 -6.03 -17.09
C ASP A 278 -5.18 -6.90 -15.99
N PRO A 279 -4.95 -8.19 -16.24
CA PRO A 279 -4.22 -9.06 -15.33
C PRO A 279 -2.85 -8.48 -14.94
N ALA A 280 -2.54 -8.48 -13.65
CA ALA A 280 -1.17 -8.34 -13.19
C ALA A 280 -0.43 -9.65 -13.47
N GLU A 281 0.87 -9.53 -13.77
CA GLU A 281 1.73 -10.68 -14.01
C GLU A 281 2.83 -10.78 -12.95
N LEU A 282 3.30 -11.99 -12.68
CA LEU A 282 4.47 -12.24 -11.84
C LEU A 282 5.44 -13.15 -12.59
N VAL A 283 6.63 -12.65 -12.85
CA VAL A 283 7.70 -13.42 -13.49
C VAL A 283 8.47 -14.16 -12.41
N LEU A 284 8.26 -15.47 -12.34
CA LEU A 284 9.03 -16.39 -11.51
C LEU A 284 10.31 -16.83 -12.27
N PRO A 285 11.52 -16.53 -11.74
CA PRO A 285 12.74 -17.13 -12.25
C PRO A 285 12.83 -18.59 -11.79
N LEU A 286 12.99 -19.52 -12.72
CA LEU A 286 13.12 -20.95 -12.47
C LEU A 286 14.47 -21.45 -13.01
N ARG A 287 14.93 -22.62 -12.54
CA ARG A 287 16.18 -23.24 -13.04
C ARG A 287 16.14 -23.56 -14.54
N SER A 288 14.95 -23.76 -15.10
CA SER A 288 14.72 -24.10 -16.52
C SER A 288 14.20 -22.95 -17.37
N GLY A 289 14.31 -21.70 -16.91
CA GLY A 289 13.83 -20.50 -17.63
C GLY A 289 12.98 -19.59 -16.75
N ARG A 290 12.02 -18.89 -17.34
CA ARG A 290 11.08 -18.01 -16.61
C ARG A 290 9.65 -18.49 -16.78
N LYS A 291 8.84 -18.29 -15.74
CA LYS A 291 7.45 -18.70 -15.68
C LYS A 291 6.57 -17.53 -15.24
N THR A 292 5.56 -17.19 -16.03
CA THR A 292 4.67 -16.08 -15.71
C THR A 292 3.37 -16.59 -15.08
N LEU A 293 3.07 -16.15 -13.86
CA LEU A 293 1.73 -16.25 -13.29
C LEU A 293 0.93 -15.00 -13.67
N LYS A 294 -0.39 -15.14 -13.87
CA LYS A 294 -1.29 -14.01 -14.15
C LYS A 294 -2.51 -14.02 -13.23
N THR A 295 -2.88 -12.85 -12.73
CA THR A 295 -4.12 -12.71 -11.96
C THR A 295 -5.36 -12.78 -12.86
N LYS A 296 -6.55 -12.72 -12.28
CA LYS A 296 -7.78 -12.54 -13.05
C LYS A 296 -7.94 -11.04 -13.39
N PRO A 297 -8.49 -10.70 -14.57
CA PRO A 297 -8.82 -9.31 -14.89
C PRO A 297 -9.94 -8.82 -13.96
N LEU A 298 -9.85 -7.58 -13.48
CA LEU A 298 -10.85 -6.99 -12.59
C LEU A 298 -11.79 -6.09 -13.40
N LYS A 299 -13.10 -6.32 -13.26
CA LYS A 299 -14.14 -5.53 -13.94
C LYS A 299 -14.70 -4.52 -12.95
N LEU A 300 -14.66 -3.24 -13.32
CA LEU A 300 -15.18 -2.13 -12.54
C LEU A 300 -16.32 -1.44 -13.28
N THR A 301 -17.34 -0.98 -12.56
CA THR A 301 -18.41 -0.14 -13.09
C THR A 301 -18.38 1.21 -12.37
N VAL A 302 -17.69 2.18 -12.95
CA VAL A 302 -17.49 3.49 -12.32
C VAL A 302 -18.76 4.32 -12.41
N GLN A 303 -19.34 4.65 -11.26
CA GLN A 303 -20.57 5.41 -11.16
C GLN A 303 -20.31 6.93 -11.29
N PRO A 304 -21.18 7.71 -11.96
CA PRO A 304 -21.18 9.17 -11.82
C PRO A 304 -21.57 9.56 -10.39
N LEU A 305 -21.19 10.76 -9.95
CA LEU A 305 -21.71 11.30 -8.69
C LEU A 305 -23.25 11.48 -8.79
N PRO A 306 -24.03 11.19 -7.73
CA PRO A 306 -25.48 11.34 -7.77
C PRO A 306 -25.90 12.80 -7.98
N GLU A 307 -26.75 13.10 -8.97
CA GLU A 307 -27.30 14.45 -9.12
C GLU A 307 -28.42 14.75 -8.10
N THR A 308 -29.10 13.72 -7.59
CA THR A 308 -30.10 13.86 -6.52
C THR A 308 -29.44 14.19 -5.19
N GLY A 309 -29.87 15.27 -4.55
CA GLY A 309 -29.33 15.71 -3.24
C GLY A 309 -28.00 16.45 -3.31
N LYS A 310 -27.47 16.72 -4.50
CA LYS A 310 -26.24 17.48 -4.76
C LYS A 310 -26.42 18.97 -4.46
N PRO A 311 -25.79 19.53 -3.40
CA PRO A 311 -26.06 20.91 -3.02
C PRO A 311 -25.39 21.91 -3.96
N GLN A 312 -25.98 23.10 -4.11
CA GLN A 312 -25.43 24.20 -4.93
C GLN A 312 -24.03 24.65 -4.48
N HIS A 313 -23.70 24.42 -3.20
CA HIS A 313 -22.41 24.73 -2.59
C HIS A 313 -21.47 23.51 -2.44
N PHE A 314 -21.70 22.43 -3.20
CA PHE A 314 -20.76 21.31 -3.25
C PHE A 314 -19.35 21.79 -3.66
N SER A 315 -18.35 21.45 -2.85
CA SER A 315 -16.96 21.90 -3.04
C SER A 315 -16.21 21.15 -4.15
N GLY A 316 -16.74 20.03 -4.63
CA GLY A 316 -16.00 19.08 -5.47
C GLY A 316 -15.30 17.97 -4.69
N ALA A 317 -15.11 18.10 -3.36
CA ALA A 317 -14.36 17.15 -2.56
C ALA A 317 -15.04 15.78 -2.43
N ILE A 318 -14.28 14.69 -2.64
CA ILE A 318 -14.78 13.30 -2.63
C ILE A 318 -13.99 12.45 -1.62
N GLY A 319 -14.69 11.97 -0.59
CA GLY A 319 -14.10 11.27 0.56
C GLY A 319 -14.81 11.63 1.87
N LYS A 320 -14.08 11.60 2.99
CA LYS A 320 -14.57 11.99 4.31
C LYS A 320 -13.68 13.07 4.90
N TYR A 321 -14.25 14.24 5.16
CA TYR A 321 -13.52 15.45 5.52
C TYR A 321 -14.03 16.12 6.79
N GLN A 322 -13.15 16.89 7.41
CA GLN A 322 -13.39 17.83 8.51
C GLN A 322 -12.81 19.19 8.13
N ILE A 323 -13.37 20.26 8.70
CA ILE A 323 -12.92 21.63 8.51
C ILE A 323 -12.66 22.28 9.87
N SER A 324 -11.56 23.02 9.98
CA SER A 324 -11.26 23.89 11.12
C SER A 324 -10.87 25.29 10.62
N ALA A 325 -11.11 26.30 11.44
CA ALA A 325 -10.71 27.67 11.15
C ALA A 325 -10.15 28.33 12.41
N GLN A 326 -9.09 29.11 12.26
CA GLN A 326 -8.31 29.73 13.32
C GLN A 326 -7.83 31.11 12.87
N ILE A 327 -7.66 32.02 13.83
CA ILE A 327 -7.10 33.37 13.63
C ILE A 327 -5.90 33.54 14.56
N ALA A 328 -4.86 34.24 14.13
CA ALA A 328 -3.65 34.42 14.93
C ALA A 328 -3.85 35.33 16.16
N ARG A 329 -4.87 36.19 16.15
CA ARG A 329 -5.18 37.15 17.23
C ARG A 329 -6.69 37.29 17.38
N SER A 330 -7.17 37.30 18.62
CA SER A 330 -8.59 37.48 18.97
C SER A 330 -9.06 38.94 18.88
N TRP A 331 -8.17 39.86 18.53
CA TRP A 331 -8.46 41.29 18.35
C TRP A 331 -7.69 41.87 17.16
N VAL A 332 -8.23 42.95 16.60
CA VAL A 332 -7.65 43.74 15.51
C VAL A 332 -8.15 45.18 15.61
N GLU A 333 -7.49 46.15 14.99
CA GLU A 333 -7.99 47.53 14.90
C GLU A 333 -8.83 47.72 13.62
N ALA A 334 -9.78 48.64 13.65
CA ALA A 334 -10.57 48.99 12.46
C ALA A 334 -9.65 49.46 11.31
N GLY A 335 -9.89 48.94 10.11
CA GLY A 335 -9.07 49.16 8.92
C GLY A 335 -7.83 48.27 8.80
N ASN A 336 -7.39 47.60 9.87
CA ASN A 336 -6.21 46.73 9.85
C ASN A 336 -6.58 45.28 9.45
N ALA A 337 -5.65 44.59 8.79
CA ALA A 337 -5.87 43.25 8.27
C ALA A 337 -5.67 42.16 9.34
N LEU A 338 -6.55 41.15 9.33
CA LEU A 338 -6.47 39.92 10.11
C LEU A 338 -6.39 38.70 9.17
N THR A 339 -5.51 37.74 9.47
CA THR A 339 -5.43 36.47 8.74
C THR A 339 -6.32 35.42 9.39
N LEU A 340 -7.22 34.84 8.59
CA LEU A 340 -8.02 33.65 8.91
C LEU A 340 -7.42 32.46 8.17
N SER A 341 -6.92 31.49 8.93
CA SER A 341 -6.42 30.21 8.42
C SER A 341 -7.52 29.16 8.51
N VAL A 342 -7.87 28.54 7.39
CA VAL A 342 -8.91 27.51 7.27
C VAL A 342 -8.26 26.22 6.75
N ARG A 343 -8.34 25.14 7.52
CA ARG A 343 -7.72 23.85 7.22
C ARG A 343 -8.79 22.81 6.96
N ILE A 344 -8.64 22.06 5.87
CA ILE A 344 -9.52 20.94 5.50
C ILE A 344 -8.68 19.67 5.52
N SER A 345 -9.03 18.74 6.40
CA SER A 345 -8.32 17.46 6.57
C SER A 345 -9.27 16.28 6.37
N GLY A 346 -8.75 15.12 5.97
CA GLY A 346 -9.60 13.94 5.76
C GLY A 346 -8.94 12.76 5.08
N ARG A 347 -9.78 11.80 4.69
CA ARG A 347 -9.41 10.64 3.84
C ARG A 347 -10.23 10.71 2.57
N GLY A 348 -9.58 10.86 1.42
CA GLY A 348 -10.27 11.12 0.16
C GLY A 348 -9.32 11.57 -0.93
N ASN A 349 -9.87 12.02 -2.06
CA ASN A 349 -9.08 12.55 -3.16
C ASN A 349 -8.71 14.02 -2.89
N MET A 350 -7.57 14.28 -2.24
CA MET A 350 -7.15 15.66 -1.88
C MET A 350 -7.07 16.60 -3.09
N ARG A 351 -6.86 16.09 -4.31
CA ARG A 351 -6.86 16.89 -5.55
C ARG A 351 -8.24 17.43 -5.94
N THR A 352 -9.32 16.92 -5.33
CA THR A 352 -10.69 17.41 -5.51
C THR A 352 -11.13 18.43 -4.45
N VAL A 353 -10.32 18.60 -3.41
CA VAL A 353 -10.58 19.59 -2.35
C VAL A 353 -10.33 20.98 -2.91
N THR A 354 -11.37 21.81 -2.91
CA THR A 354 -11.27 23.23 -3.25
C THR A 354 -11.41 24.09 -2.00
N ALA A 355 -10.94 25.34 -2.08
CA ALA A 355 -11.00 26.29 -0.99
C ALA A 355 -12.47 26.59 -0.58
N PRO A 356 -12.77 26.66 0.72
CA PRO A 356 -14.14 26.88 1.20
C PRO A 356 -14.63 28.29 0.84
N LYS A 357 -15.89 28.40 0.42
CA LYS A 357 -16.52 29.71 0.17
C LYS A 357 -16.95 30.29 1.52
N LEU A 358 -16.34 31.39 1.93
CA LEU A 358 -16.73 32.07 3.17
C LEU A 358 -18.15 32.68 3.03
N PRO A 359 -19.00 32.59 4.06
CA PRO A 359 -20.27 33.32 4.07
C PRO A 359 -20.04 34.84 4.07
N PRO A 360 -21.02 35.66 3.63
CA PRO A 360 -20.92 37.11 3.75
C PRO A 360 -20.71 37.55 5.20
N ILE A 361 -19.65 38.33 5.47
CA ILE A 361 -19.32 38.84 6.79
C ILE A 361 -19.64 40.36 6.81
N PRO A 362 -20.65 40.83 7.57
CA PRO A 362 -21.03 42.24 7.58
C PRO A 362 -19.88 43.15 8.02
N GLY A 363 -19.63 44.23 7.27
CA GLY A 363 -18.59 45.21 7.59
C GLY A 363 -17.15 44.72 7.42
N VAL A 364 -16.92 43.62 6.68
CA VAL A 364 -15.57 43.06 6.44
C VAL A 364 -15.30 42.88 4.95
N ILE A 365 -14.16 43.39 4.49
CA ILE A 365 -13.62 43.07 3.16
C ILE A 365 -12.83 41.76 3.27
N VAL A 366 -13.13 40.80 2.39
CA VAL A 366 -12.52 39.47 2.37
C VAL A 366 -11.67 39.33 1.11
N ASN A 367 -10.37 39.11 1.28
CA ASN A 367 -9.41 38.83 0.20
C ASN A 367 -8.82 37.41 0.33
N GLY A 368 -8.47 36.79 -0.80
CA GLY A 368 -8.06 35.39 -0.86
C GLY A 368 -9.10 34.51 -1.57
N PRO A 369 -9.03 33.17 -1.46
CA PRO A 369 -8.06 32.38 -0.69
C PRO A 369 -6.66 32.33 -1.30
N ARG A 370 -5.65 32.04 -0.48
CA ARG A 370 -4.34 31.52 -0.91
C ARG A 370 -4.09 30.15 -0.29
N LEU A 371 -3.54 29.21 -1.05
CA LEU A 371 -3.07 27.92 -0.52
C LEU A 371 -1.74 28.13 0.21
N THR A 372 -1.57 27.48 1.36
CA THR A 372 -0.36 27.56 2.21
C THR A 372 0.50 26.30 2.06
N GLU A 373 1.81 26.45 2.26
CA GLU A 373 2.80 25.37 2.17
C GLU A 373 2.61 24.28 3.24
N ASP A 374 1.94 24.58 4.37
CA ASP A 374 1.46 23.65 5.43
C ASP A 374 0.49 22.54 4.95
N SER A 375 0.37 22.33 3.64
CA SER A 375 -0.52 21.36 3.02
C SER A 375 0.18 20.00 2.90
N THR A 376 -0.39 18.97 3.54
CA THR A 376 0.11 17.59 3.55
C THR A 376 -0.70 16.70 2.60
N SER A 377 -0.32 15.43 2.48
CA SER A 377 -1.07 14.41 1.72
C SER A 377 -2.50 14.16 2.22
N THR A 378 -2.86 14.65 3.42
CA THR A 378 -4.18 14.43 4.05
C THR A 378 -4.86 15.71 4.53
N SER A 379 -4.24 16.89 4.30
CA SER A 379 -4.73 18.18 4.78
C SER A 379 -4.32 19.33 3.86
N LEU A 380 -5.26 20.17 3.44
CA LEU A 380 -4.97 21.44 2.74
C LEU A 380 -5.24 22.63 3.66
N ALA A 381 -4.34 23.61 3.65
CA ALA A 381 -4.47 24.85 4.41
C ALA A 381 -4.67 26.05 3.46
N TYR A 382 -5.69 26.86 3.75
CA TYR A 382 -6.03 28.08 3.00
C TYR A 382 -6.04 29.30 3.92
N THR A 383 -5.49 30.42 3.46
CA THR A 383 -5.52 31.70 4.17
C THR A 383 -6.42 32.72 3.48
N TYR A 384 -7.14 33.48 4.29
CA TYR A 384 -7.99 34.61 3.90
C TYR A 384 -7.58 35.84 4.69
N THR A 385 -7.55 37.00 4.04
CA THR A 385 -7.30 38.28 4.70
C THR A 385 -8.64 38.99 4.91
N LEU A 386 -8.96 39.27 6.17
CA LEU A 386 -10.18 39.93 6.61
C LEU A 386 -9.83 41.37 7.05
N ILE A 387 -10.53 42.37 6.52
CA ILE A 387 -10.33 43.78 6.87
C ILE A 387 -11.67 44.34 7.39
N PRO A 388 -11.87 44.43 8.73
CA PRO A 388 -13.08 45.01 9.31
C PRO A 388 -13.07 46.53 9.27
N SER A 389 -14.21 47.13 8.91
CA SER A 389 -14.39 48.59 8.87
C SER A 389 -15.16 49.18 10.06
N GLN A 390 -15.68 48.33 10.96
CA GLN A 390 -16.51 48.77 12.10
C GLN A 390 -15.95 48.27 13.44
N ARG A 391 -15.91 49.16 14.43
CA ARG A 391 -15.54 48.85 15.82
C ARG A 391 -16.60 47.99 16.52
N GLY A 392 -16.18 47.14 17.45
CA GLY A 392 -17.05 46.26 18.24
C GLY A 392 -16.71 44.77 18.07
N VAL A 393 -17.61 43.88 18.50
CA VAL A 393 -17.39 42.44 18.38
C VAL A 393 -17.83 41.95 17.00
N LEU A 394 -16.86 41.75 16.11
CA LEU A 394 -17.06 41.03 14.87
C LEU A 394 -17.30 39.54 15.17
N ARG A 395 -18.23 38.91 14.44
CA ARG A 395 -18.40 37.45 14.45
C ARG A 395 -18.14 36.91 13.06
N ILE A 396 -17.06 36.13 12.92
CA ILE A 396 -16.83 35.30 11.74
C ILE A 396 -17.83 34.14 11.83
N PRO A 397 -18.75 33.98 10.85
CA PRO A 397 -19.76 32.92 10.88
C PRO A 397 -19.14 31.53 10.72
N ALA A 398 -19.91 30.50 11.06
CA ALA A 398 -19.52 29.11 10.77
C ALA A 398 -19.32 28.92 9.25
N ILE A 399 -18.20 28.31 8.87
CA ILE A 399 -17.85 28.06 7.47
C ILE A 399 -18.30 26.64 7.14
N GLU A 400 -19.34 26.51 6.32
CA GLU A 400 -19.82 25.20 5.84
C GLU A 400 -18.93 24.65 4.73
N TYR A 401 -18.68 23.34 4.78
CA TYR A 401 -17.97 22.60 3.75
C TYR A 401 -18.72 21.33 3.38
N THR A 402 -19.23 21.30 2.15
CA THR A 402 -20.01 20.17 1.61
C THR A 402 -19.14 19.30 0.71
N TYR A 403 -19.05 18.02 1.04
CA TYR A 403 -18.30 16.99 0.31
C TYR A 403 -19.20 15.79 -0.02
N PHE A 404 -18.76 14.91 -0.92
CA PHE A 404 -19.44 13.64 -1.22
C PHE A 404 -18.75 12.49 -0.50
N ASP A 405 -19.48 11.74 0.32
CA ASP A 405 -19.00 10.57 1.05
C ASP A 405 -19.32 9.29 0.25
N PRO A 406 -18.32 8.69 -0.45
CA PRO A 406 -18.56 7.53 -1.30
C PRO A 406 -18.92 6.27 -0.49
N SER A 407 -18.60 6.21 0.81
CA SER A 407 -18.92 5.05 1.66
C SER A 407 -20.42 4.97 2.03
N ARG A 408 -21.11 6.12 1.96
CA ARG A 408 -22.54 6.25 2.25
C ARG A 408 -23.36 6.69 1.05
N ALA A 409 -22.73 7.00 -0.08
CA ALA A 409 -23.33 7.58 -1.28
C ALA A 409 -24.16 8.86 -1.03
N VAL A 410 -23.73 9.70 -0.09
CA VAL A 410 -24.44 10.95 0.28
C VAL A 410 -23.52 12.17 0.25
N TYR A 411 -24.11 13.33 -0.02
CA TYR A 411 -23.48 14.61 0.27
C TYR A 411 -23.56 14.89 1.76
N ALA A 412 -22.43 15.20 2.38
CA ALA A 412 -22.31 15.50 3.80
C ALA A 412 -21.68 16.89 4.00
N THR A 413 -22.19 17.62 4.98
CA THR A 413 -21.71 18.95 5.33
C THR A 413 -21.03 18.91 6.70
N THR A 414 -19.85 19.49 6.79
CA THR A 414 -19.14 19.79 8.04
C THR A 414 -19.00 21.30 8.17
N GLN A 415 -18.85 21.83 9.39
CA GLN A 415 -18.81 23.27 9.63
C GLN A 415 -17.84 23.64 10.76
N THR A 416 -17.25 24.82 10.67
CA THR A 416 -16.42 25.37 11.76
C THR A 416 -17.27 25.94 12.89
N ALA A 417 -16.69 26.15 14.06
CA ALA A 417 -17.27 27.04 15.06
C ALA A 417 -17.25 28.51 14.55
N PRO A 418 -18.23 29.35 14.91
CA PRO A 418 -18.14 30.80 14.73
C PRO A 418 -17.02 31.38 15.60
N ILE A 419 -16.26 32.34 15.08
CA ILE A 419 -15.10 32.93 15.78
C ILE A 419 -15.40 34.40 16.13
N PRO A 420 -15.46 34.78 17.42
CA PRO A 420 -15.57 36.17 17.83
C PRO A 420 -14.21 36.89 17.73
N VAL A 421 -14.23 38.14 17.25
CA VAL A 421 -13.06 39.00 17.12
C VAL A 421 -13.38 40.38 17.67
N SER A 422 -12.53 40.91 18.56
CA SER A 422 -12.68 42.26 19.11
C SER A 422 -12.04 43.30 18.18
N VAL A 423 -12.86 44.08 17.48
CA VAL A 423 -12.38 45.19 16.63
C VAL A 423 -12.30 46.47 17.45
N ARG A 424 -11.07 46.90 17.75
CA ARG A 424 -10.75 48.13 18.46
C ARG A 424 -10.82 49.36 17.53
N PRO A 425 -11.03 50.58 18.06
CA PRO A 425 -10.84 51.81 17.29
C PRO A 425 -9.42 51.88 16.72
N ASN A 426 -9.25 52.47 15.54
CA ASN A 426 -7.92 52.81 15.04
C ASN A 426 -7.36 53.98 15.88
N PRO A 427 -6.11 53.92 16.38
CA PRO A 427 -5.51 55.02 17.14
C PRO A 427 -5.50 56.36 16.39
N ASN A 428 -5.46 56.33 15.05
CA ASN A 428 -5.47 57.55 14.22
C ASN A 428 -6.86 58.15 14.02
N ASP A 429 -7.94 57.38 14.22
CA ASP A 429 -9.33 57.88 14.14
C ASP A 429 -9.76 58.59 15.45
N ALA A 430 -9.06 58.34 16.55
CA ALA A 430 -9.38 58.87 17.88
C ALA A 430 -9.03 60.36 18.09
N VAL A 431 -8.54 61.05 17.05
CA VAL A 431 -8.23 62.50 17.08
C VAL A 431 -9.48 63.35 16.78
N GLY A 432 -10.62 62.72 16.47
CA GLY A 432 -11.90 63.37 16.20
C GLY A 432 -12.81 63.54 17.43
N ASP A 433 -12.70 64.70 18.08
CA ASP A 433 -13.73 65.34 18.93
C ASP A 433 -14.17 64.59 20.22
N GLU A 434 -13.34 64.69 21.26
CA GLU A 434 -13.84 64.86 22.63
C GLU A 434 -13.25 66.15 23.22
N THR A 435 -14.04 67.23 23.24
CA THR A 435 -13.72 68.45 23.99
C THR A 435 -13.95 68.21 25.49
N ASP A 436 -13.17 67.29 26.06
CA ASP A 436 -13.36 66.83 27.44
C ASP A 436 -12.84 67.89 28.41
N SER A 437 -13.78 68.63 29.01
CA SER A 437 -13.49 69.75 29.91
C SER A 437 -12.90 69.23 31.22
N SER A 438 -11.59 69.04 31.24
CA SER A 438 -10.84 68.51 32.38
C SER A 438 -11.24 69.18 33.71
N PRO A 439 -11.50 68.40 34.78
CA PRO A 439 -11.87 68.93 36.10
C PRO A 439 -10.87 69.98 36.63
N TRP A 440 -9.60 69.91 36.20
CA TRP A 440 -8.57 70.89 36.54
C TRP A 440 -8.89 72.32 36.07
N VAL A 441 -9.64 72.51 34.98
CA VAL A 441 -10.04 73.84 34.49
C VAL A 441 -11.10 74.46 35.41
N LEU A 442 -12.09 73.66 35.82
CA LEU A 442 -13.08 74.06 36.83
C LEU A 442 -12.42 74.38 38.18
N TRP A 443 -11.49 73.53 38.64
CA TRP A 443 -10.76 73.76 39.89
C TRP A 443 -9.83 74.98 39.85
N SER A 444 -9.17 75.26 38.72
CA SER A 444 -8.31 76.45 38.59
C SER A 444 -9.11 77.75 38.51
N VAL A 445 -10.30 77.75 37.89
CA VAL A 445 -11.24 78.90 37.97
C VAL A 445 -11.76 79.11 39.39
N LEU A 446 -12.17 78.04 40.09
CA LEU A 446 -12.60 78.13 41.50
C LEU A 446 -11.46 78.59 42.42
N PHE A 447 -10.23 78.14 42.19
CA PHE A 447 -9.05 78.59 42.93
C PHE A 447 -8.73 80.07 42.67
N ALA A 448 -8.84 80.54 41.44
CA ALA A 448 -8.68 81.97 41.12
C ALA A 448 -9.71 82.83 41.84
N ILE A 449 -10.98 82.40 41.89
CA ILE A 449 -12.05 83.07 42.64
C ILE A 449 -11.75 83.05 44.15
N LEU A 450 -11.27 81.94 44.70
CA LEU A 450 -10.87 81.83 46.11
C LEU A 450 -9.73 82.79 46.47
N VAL A 451 -8.71 82.92 45.61
CA VAL A 451 -7.59 83.87 45.81
C VAL A 451 -8.09 85.32 45.80
N VAL A 452 -9.04 85.67 44.93
CA VAL A 452 -9.67 87.01 44.93
C VAL A 452 -10.46 87.25 46.22
N ILE A 453 -11.25 86.28 46.69
CA ILE A 453 -12.00 86.37 47.95
C ILE A 453 -11.05 86.51 49.15
N LEU A 454 -9.96 85.74 49.20
CA LEU A 454 -8.95 85.83 50.25
C LEU A 454 -8.18 87.15 50.20
N GLY A 455 -7.91 87.70 49.01
CA GLY A 455 -7.33 89.04 48.86
C GLY A 455 -8.24 90.14 49.42
N ILE A 456 -9.55 90.07 49.14
CA ILE A 456 -10.55 91.00 49.70
C ILE A 456 -10.68 90.82 51.22
N GLY A 457 -10.69 89.58 51.72
CA GLY A 457 -10.72 89.27 53.15
C GLY A 457 -9.48 89.77 53.90
N GLY A 458 -8.28 89.56 53.35
CA GLY A 458 -7.02 90.06 53.89
C GLY A 458 -6.93 91.59 53.89
N TYR A 459 -7.45 92.25 52.84
CA TYR A 459 -7.55 93.70 52.77
C TYR A 459 -8.48 94.29 53.84
N LEU A 460 -9.60 93.61 54.14
CA LEU A 460 -10.48 93.98 55.25
C LEU A 460 -9.84 93.73 56.62
N TRP A 461 -9.12 92.61 56.79
CA TRP A 461 -8.40 92.27 58.03
C TRP A 461 -7.29 93.29 58.35
N TYR A 462 -6.59 93.80 57.33
CA TYR A 462 -5.57 94.84 57.47
C TYR A 462 -6.12 96.20 57.94
N ARG A 463 -7.43 96.46 57.79
CA ARG A 463 -8.04 97.76 58.11
C ARG A 463 -8.46 97.93 59.59
N THR A 464 -8.57 96.84 60.35
CA THR A 464 -9.01 96.87 61.76
C THR A 464 -7.94 96.25 62.65
N GLY A 465 -7.17 97.10 63.34
CA GLY A 465 -5.88 96.70 63.89
C GLY A 465 -5.83 96.07 65.29
N PHE A 466 -4.75 95.30 65.47
CA PHE A 466 -3.84 95.30 66.62
C PHE A 466 -3.99 94.26 67.76
N VAL A 467 -2.85 94.08 68.44
CA VAL A 467 -2.51 93.29 69.66
C VAL A 467 -2.28 91.77 69.50
N ILE A 468 -1.02 91.38 69.70
CA ILE A 468 -0.54 90.01 69.99
C ILE A 468 -0.28 89.91 71.51
N PRO A 469 -0.44 88.73 72.14
CA PRO A 469 0.55 88.32 73.13
C PRO A 469 1.12 86.92 72.89
N THR A 470 2.34 86.72 73.38
CA THR A 470 3.18 85.53 73.18
C THR A 470 3.27 84.65 74.42
N ARG A 471 3.51 83.34 74.22
CA ARG A 471 4.42 82.41 74.96
C ARG A 471 3.81 81.01 75.13
N GLY A 472 4.69 80.03 75.37
CA GLY A 472 4.32 78.89 76.21
C GLY A 472 4.77 77.51 75.74
N ARG A 473 6.08 77.27 75.71
CA ARG A 473 6.66 75.92 75.59
C ARG A 473 6.43 75.12 76.90
N SER A 474 5.95 73.88 76.82
CA SER A 474 6.32 72.81 77.76
C SER A 474 5.97 71.42 77.21
N ASN A 475 6.85 70.46 77.48
CA ASN A 475 6.64 69.03 77.22
C ASN A 475 5.90 68.40 78.42
N THR A 476 5.28 67.23 78.22
CA THR A 476 5.53 65.94 78.93
C THR A 476 4.60 64.87 78.32
N GLU A 477 5.10 63.70 77.91
CA GLU A 477 5.04 62.39 78.61
C GLU A 477 3.61 61.81 78.71
N THR A 478 3.37 60.49 78.64
CA THR A 478 4.22 59.30 78.78
C THR A 478 3.65 58.19 77.85
N GLY A 479 4.47 57.39 77.15
CA GLY A 479 4.81 56.00 77.54
C GLY A 479 3.79 54.98 77.00
N ALA A 480 4.10 53.72 76.68
CA ALA A 480 5.36 52.96 76.51
C ALA A 480 5.01 51.79 75.51
N ASP A 481 5.89 50.94 74.95
CA ASP A 481 7.14 50.36 75.45
C ASP A 481 8.18 50.11 74.33
N THR A 482 9.44 50.36 74.66
CA THR A 482 10.68 49.73 74.12
C THR A 482 11.06 48.53 75.02
N PRO A 483 12.15 47.73 74.83
CA PRO A 483 13.41 47.92 74.08
C PRO A 483 13.67 46.81 73.02
N ASP A 484 14.46 47.04 71.96
CA ASP A 484 15.93 47.20 71.89
C ASP A 484 16.77 46.03 72.42
N SER A 485 17.50 45.38 71.50
CA SER A 485 18.85 44.90 71.78
C SER A 485 19.65 44.74 70.48
N ARG A 486 20.57 45.69 70.24
CA ARG A 486 21.75 45.45 69.39
C ARG A 486 22.76 44.59 70.14
N GLU A 487 23.36 43.60 69.48
CA GLU A 487 24.78 43.26 69.70
C GLU A 487 25.35 42.57 68.44
N ARG A 488 26.67 42.63 68.26
CA ARG A 488 27.40 42.11 67.10
C ARG A 488 28.16 40.82 67.43
N ARG A 489 28.36 40.01 66.36
CA ARG A 489 29.63 39.35 65.97
C ARG A 489 29.94 37.90 66.43
N ASN A 490 30.17 37.09 65.39
CA ASN A 490 31.00 35.87 65.30
C ASN A 490 30.59 34.59 66.08
N ARG A 491 30.21 33.58 65.29
CA ARG A 491 30.99 32.33 65.23
C ARG A 491 31.35 32.01 63.78
N ARG A 492 32.51 31.40 63.57
CA ARG A 492 33.12 31.07 62.26
C ARG A 492 33.27 29.55 62.18
N THR A 493 33.56 29.05 60.97
CA THR A 493 33.61 27.63 60.54
C THR A 493 32.22 26.97 60.56
N GLN A 494 31.80 26.32 59.48
CA GLN A 494 32.61 25.54 58.55
C GLN A 494 32.31 25.85 57.08
N ASP A 495 33.36 26.01 56.27
CA ASP A 495 33.22 26.07 54.81
C ASP A 495 32.84 24.68 54.28
N THR A 496 31.77 24.64 53.51
CA THR A 496 31.64 23.74 52.37
C THR A 496 31.18 24.62 51.22
N ASP A 497 32.09 24.89 50.28
CA ASP A 497 31.75 25.55 49.02
C ASP A 497 30.72 24.68 48.30
N THR A 498 29.47 25.11 48.33
CA THR A 498 28.41 24.54 47.48
C THR A 498 28.15 25.57 46.40
N GLU A 499 28.43 25.21 45.15
CA GLU A 499 28.14 26.06 43.98
C GLU A 499 26.66 26.46 43.95
N PRO A 500 26.31 27.61 43.35
CA PRO A 500 24.91 27.96 43.11
C PRO A 500 24.28 26.90 42.20
N VAL A 501 23.44 26.05 42.79
CA VAL A 501 22.85 24.89 42.12
C VAL A 501 21.86 25.34 41.05
N THR A 502 22.30 25.38 39.78
CA THR A 502 21.49 25.83 38.64
C THR A 502 20.27 24.91 38.45
N PRO A 503 19.13 25.42 37.93
CA PRO A 503 17.96 24.58 37.63
C PRO A 503 18.30 23.37 36.77
N THR A 504 19.21 23.52 35.81
CA THR A 504 19.71 22.41 34.98
C THR A 504 20.45 21.34 35.78
N SER A 505 21.27 21.73 36.76
CA SER A 505 21.97 20.76 37.61
C SER A 505 21.00 19.95 38.48
N GLN A 506 19.95 20.58 39.01
CA GLN A 506 18.88 19.90 39.75
C GLN A 506 18.10 18.93 38.85
N ALA A 507 17.76 19.34 37.63
CA ALA A 507 17.08 18.49 36.66
C ALA A 507 17.95 17.29 36.24
N ARG A 508 19.25 17.49 35.97
CA ARG A 508 20.18 16.40 35.65
C ARG A 508 20.37 15.44 36.83
N GLU A 509 20.47 15.94 38.06
CA GLU A 509 20.53 15.09 39.27
C GLU A 509 19.26 14.24 39.40
N ALA A 510 18.07 14.83 39.26
CA ALA A 510 16.79 14.12 39.33
C ALA A 510 16.59 13.08 38.20
N LEU A 511 17.06 13.38 36.97
CA LEU A 511 17.08 12.42 35.87
C LEU A 511 18.06 11.25 36.14
N SER A 512 19.24 11.53 36.70
CA SER A 512 20.19 10.48 37.10
C SER A 512 19.64 9.60 38.25
N ALA A 513 18.86 10.16 39.16
CA ALA A 513 18.17 9.42 40.22
C ALA A 513 17.08 8.49 39.65
N LEU A 514 16.43 8.89 38.55
CA LEU A 514 15.47 8.03 37.84
C LEU A 514 16.12 6.81 37.19
N VAL A 515 17.32 6.96 36.59
CA VAL A 515 18.10 5.82 36.04
C VAL A 515 18.41 4.77 37.12
N ASN A 516 18.76 5.23 38.33
CA ASN A 516 19.16 4.38 39.44
C ASN A 516 17.97 3.86 40.28
N SER A 517 16.73 4.21 39.92
CA SER A 517 15.54 3.79 40.66
C SER A 517 15.08 2.40 40.20
N ASP A 518 14.85 1.48 41.16
CA ASP A 518 14.28 0.15 40.92
C ASP A 518 12.77 0.19 40.53
N THR A 519 12.35 1.17 39.73
CA THR A 519 10.96 1.40 39.25
C THR A 519 10.51 0.39 38.18
N THR A 520 11.04 -0.84 38.23
CA THR A 520 10.80 -1.91 37.26
C THR A 520 9.34 -2.40 37.21
N GLU A 521 8.55 -2.19 38.26
CA GLU A 521 7.18 -2.72 38.35
C GLU A 521 6.05 -1.77 37.89
N ASN A 522 6.28 -0.48 37.62
CA ASN A 522 5.20 0.43 37.19
C ASN A 522 5.63 1.54 36.21
N ALA A 523 5.27 1.36 34.93
CA ALA A 523 5.44 2.36 33.86
C ALA A 523 4.81 3.73 34.20
N THR A 524 3.64 3.72 34.85
CA THR A 524 2.95 4.94 35.29
C THR A 524 3.71 5.70 36.38
N THR A 525 4.39 5.00 37.30
CA THR A 525 5.21 5.64 38.35
C THR A 525 6.42 6.34 37.73
N PHE A 526 7.10 5.65 36.80
CA PHE A 526 8.20 6.22 36.02
C PHE A 526 7.75 7.46 35.22
N ALA A 527 6.66 7.36 34.46
CA ALA A 527 6.15 8.45 33.64
C ALA A 527 5.71 9.67 34.46
N ASN A 528 5.07 9.44 35.62
CA ASN A 528 4.72 10.52 36.55
C ASN A 528 5.97 11.25 37.10
N ALA A 529 7.02 10.51 37.44
CA ALA A 529 8.24 11.09 37.98
C ALA A 529 9.04 11.85 36.90
N LEU A 530 9.15 11.30 35.69
CA LEU A 530 9.79 11.97 34.55
C LEU A 530 9.06 13.28 34.18
N ALA A 531 7.72 13.25 34.07
CA ALA A 531 6.92 14.45 33.85
C ALA A 531 7.09 15.49 34.97
N HIS A 532 7.19 15.05 36.23
CA HIS A 532 7.41 15.96 37.36
C HIS A 532 8.74 16.71 37.23
N VAL A 533 9.84 16.04 36.89
CA VAL A 533 11.15 16.68 36.71
C VAL A 533 11.10 17.73 35.59
N LEU A 534 10.46 17.42 34.47
CA LEU A 534 10.35 18.33 33.32
C LEU A 534 9.48 19.56 33.63
N TYR A 535 8.35 19.37 34.31
CA TYR A 535 7.53 20.51 34.74
C TYR A 535 8.23 21.36 35.80
N GLN A 536 8.99 20.75 36.71
CA GLN A 536 9.75 21.50 37.72
C GLN A 536 10.88 22.32 37.08
N TYR A 537 11.62 21.72 36.14
CA TYR A 537 12.66 22.42 35.37
C TYR A 537 12.11 23.67 34.65
N LEU A 538 10.94 23.57 34.01
CA LEU A 538 10.31 24.76 33.40
C LEU A 538 9.68 25.72 34.41
N GLU A 539 9.26 25.26 35.58
CA GLU A 539 8.77 26.10 36.69
C GLU A 539 9.89 26.96 37.26
N ASP A 540 11.08 26.37 37.45
CA ASP A 540 12.29 27.04 37.96
C ASP A 540 12.90 28.04 36.96
N ILE A 541 12.70 27.85 35.64
CA ILE A 541 13.27 28.71 34.59
C ILE A 541 12.28 29.76 34.06
N PHE A 542 10.99 29.43 33.95
CA PHE A 542 10.00 30.27 33.27
C PHE A 542 8.71 30.54 34.08
N GLU A 543 8.75 30.38 35.41
CA GLU A 543 7.66 30.71 36.35
C GLU A 543 6.29 30.14 35.95
N LEU A 544 6.26 28.83 35.66
CA LEU A 544 5.14 28.18 34.99
C LEU A 544 3.86 28.11 35.85
N SER A 545 2.82 28.83 35.42
CA SER A 545 1.58 29.02 36.22
C SER A 545 0.73 27.75 36.44
N GLN A 546 0.81 26.74 35.56
CA GLN A 546 0.10 25.47 35.68
C GLN A 546 0.88 24.34 35.00
N ARG A 547 1.02 23.18 35.65
CA ARG A 547 1.70 21.99 35.07
C ARG A 547 0.80 21.25 34.06
N ASN A 548 0.65 21.82 32.86
CA ASN A 548 -0.01 21.17 31.72
C ASN A 548 0.74 21.45 30.40
N VAL A 549 0.42 20.67 29.36
CA VAL A 549 1.16 20.69 28.08
C VAL A 549 0.92 21.99 27.29
N ASP A 550 -0.28 22.57 27.38
CA ASP A 550 -0.63 23.79 26.63
C ASP A 550 0.04 25.03 27.25
N THR A 551 0.09 25.15 28.57
CA THR A 551 0.84 26.22 29.25
C THR A 551 2.34 26.07 29.09
N ALA A 552 2.87 24.85 29.11
CA ALA A 552 4.29 24.61 28.79
C ALA A 552 4.61 25.04 27.36
N ARG A 553 3.76 24.73 26.37
CA ARG A 553 3.91 25.21 24.99
C ARG A 553 3.86 26.75 24.91
N GLU A 554 2.89 27.37 25.56
CA GLU A 554 2.73 28.83 25.54
C GLU A 554 3.95 29.53 26.15
N VAL A 555 4.44 29.06 27.30
CA VAL A 555 5.60 29.64 27.98
C VAL A 555 6.89 29.44 27.17
N CYS A 556 7.14 28.23 26.66
CA CYS A 556 8.32 27.97 25.83
C CYS A 556 8.32 28.75 24.49
N THR A 557 7.16 29.01 23.88
CA THR A 557 7.10 29.87 22.67
C THR A 557 7.36 31.34 22.99
N HIS A 558 6.88 31.86 24.13
CA HIS A 558 7.20 33.22 24.58
C HIS A 558 8.68 33.38 24.95
N ALA A 559 9.33 32.31 25.45
CA ALA A 559 10.75 32.27 25.73
C ALA A 559 11.66 32.16 24.49
N GLY A 560 11.10 32.08 23.27
CA GLY A 560 11.88 32.02 22.03
C GLY A 560 12.59 30.69 21.77
N ILE A 561 12.20 29.60 22.45
CA ILE A 561 12.72 28.25 22.20
C ILE A 561 12.36 27.84 20.76
N SER A 562 13.32 27.28 20.02
CA SER A 562 13.11 26.90 18.62
C SER A 562 12.07 25.78 18.46
N GLU A 563 11.27 25.86 17.40
CA GLU A 563 10.19 24.87 17.13
C GLU A 563 10.64 23.39 17.21
N PRO A 564 11.83 22.98 16.72
CA PRO A 564 12.26 21.58 16.84
C PRO A 564 12.44 21.09 18.28
N ILE A 565 12.98 21.94 19.17
CA ILE A 565 13.17 21.60 20.60
C ILE A 565 11.83 21.61 21.33
N LEU A 566 10.96 22.56 20.97
CA LEU A 566 9.60 22.65 21.51
C LEU A 566 8.76 21.42 21.16
N ASP A 567 8.77 20.99 19.89
CA ASP A 567 8.04 19.80 19.45
C ASP A 567 8.57 18.53 20.12
N GLU A 568 9.89 18.40 20.30
CA GLU A 568 10.47 17.26 21.02
C GLU A 568 10.09 17.24 22.51
N PHE A 569 10.10 18.40 23.18
CA PHE A 569 9.67 18.54 24.56
C PHE A 569 8.19 18.19 24.75
N ILE A 570 7.32 18.67 23.85
CA ILE A 570 5.89 18.41 23.92
C ILE A 570 5.56 16.95 23.56
N ASP A 571 6.25 16.34 22.60
CA ASP A 571 6.15 14.89 22.35
C ASP A 571 6.53 14.10 23.62
N LEU A 572 7.62 14.44 24.29
CA LEU A 572 8.08 13.71 25.48
C LEU A 572 7.10 13.84 26.66
N LEU A 573 6.53 15.03 26.90
CA LEU A 573 5.42 15.20 27.87
C LEU A 573 4.17 14.40 27.46
N THR A 574 3.85 14.35 26.16
CA THR A 574 2.71 13.59 25.63
C THR A 574 2.90 12.08 25.80
N GLN A 575 4.13 11.58 25.65
CA GLN A 575 4.47 10.18 25.92
C GLN A 575 4.36 9.86 27.42
N CYS A 576 4.79 10.77 28.30
CA CYS A 576 4.56 10.61 29.75
C CYS A 576 3.06 10.55 30.08
N ASP A 577 2.24 11.42 29.47
CA ASP A 577 0.79 11.39 29.63
C ASP A 577 0.16 10.10 29.10
N TYR A 578 0.65 9.57 27.97
CA TYR A 578 0.21 8.29 27.45
C TYR A 578 0.42 7.16 28.47
N HIS A 579 1.61 7.01 29.06
CA HIS A 579 1.89 5.99 30.07
C HIS A 579 1.22 6.27 31.44
N ARG A 580 0.77 7.51 31.68
CA ARG A 580 -0.04 7.90 32.84
C ARG A 580 -1.50 7.45 32.71
N PHE A 581 -2.10 7.58 31.53
CA PHE A 581 -3.52 7.25 31.29
C PHE A 581 -3.77 5.88 30.67
N ALA A 582 -2.77 5.30 30.01
CA ALA A 582 -2.78 3.95 29.44
C ALA A 582 -1.52 3.19 29.91
N PRO A 583 -1.60 2.40 30.99
CA PRO A 583 -0.44 1.73 31.59
C PRO A 583 0.05 0.55 30.73
N VAL A 584 0.73 0.87 29.63
CA VAL A 584 1.52 -0.07 28.83
C VAL A 584 2.86 -0.29 29.53
N PRO A 585 3.32 -1.54 29.75
CA PRO A 585 4.62 -1.82 30.32
C PRO A 585 5.75 -1.20 29.48
N LEU A 586 6.62 -0.43 30.13
CA LEU A 586 7.85 0.11 29.54
C LEU A 586 9.01 -0.84 29.81
N SER A 587 9.76 -1.22 28.77
CA SER A 587 11.04 -1.93 28.92
C SER A 587 12.11 -1.03 29.54
N VAL A 588 13.22 -1.64 29.99
CA VAL A 588 14.37 -0.89 30.54
C VAL A 588 14.97 0.04 29.48
N ASP A 589 15.08 -0.43 28.24
CA ASP A 589 15.67 0.32 27.13
C ASP A 589 14.80 1.52 26.71
N GLU A 590 13.47 1.37 26.72
CA GLU A 590 12.55 2.48 26.47
C GLU A 590 12.61 3.53 27.58
N ARG A 591 12.68 3.12 28.87
CA ARG A 591 12.86 4.07 29.99
C ARG A 591 14.17 4.85 29.87
N ASN A 592 15.28 4.16 29.57
CA ASN A 592 16.57 4.81 29.37
C ASN A 592 16.54 5.77 28.17
N THR A 593 15.86 5.39 27.08
CA THR A 593 15.67 6.27 25.90
C THR A 593 14.92 7.54 26.26
N LEU A 594 13.86 7.45 27.07
CA LEU A 594 13.09 8.61 27.55
C LEU A 594 13.92 9.55 28.46
N ILE A 595 14.78 8.99 29.32
CA ILE A 595 15.69 9.80 30.15
C ILE A 595 16.71 10.53 29.27
N VAL A 596 17.39 9.83 28.35
CA VAL A 596 18.39 10.44 27.46
C VAL A 596 17.80 11.56 26.60
N ARG A 597 16.56 11.42 26.12
CA ARG A 597 15.84 12.49 25.42
C ARG A 597 15.55 13.69 26.35
N ALA A 598 15.11 13.44 27.59
CA ALA A 598 14.89 14.50 28.57
C ALA A 598 16.19 15.28 28.90
N GLU A 599 17.31 14.58 29.11
CA GLU A 599 18.62 15.20 29.33
C GLU A 599 19.08 16.05 28.13
N ALA A 600 18.88 15.57 26.90
CA ALA A 600 19.21 16.30 25.69
C ALA A 600 18.41 17.61 25.56
N ILE A 601 17.09 17.58 25.85
CA ILE A 601 16.23 18.76 25.76
C ILE A 601 16.61 19.79 26.84
N VAL A 602 16.81 19.34 28.09
CA VAL A 602 17.30 20.18 29.19
C VAL A 602 18.63 20.85 28.82
N SER A 603 19.57 20.12 28.22
CA SER A 603 20.84 20.69 27.76
C SER A 603 20.69 21.65 26.58
N ASN A 604 19.73 21.41 25.68
CA ASN A 604 19.48 22.29 24.52
C ASN A 604 18.81 23.60 24.93
N ILE A 605 17.97 23.59 25.97
CA ILE A 605 17.36 24.80 26.53
C ILE A 605 18.43 25.63 27.28
N GLU A 606 19.28 25.00 28.09
CA GLU A 606 20.43 25.66 28.75
C GLU A 606 21.33 26.38 27.73
N ASN A 607 21.78 25.67 26.69
CA ASN A 607 22.60 26.25 25.61
C ASN A 607 21.93 27.43 24.88
N LEU A 608 20.60 27.44 24.78
CA LEU A 608 19.87 28.55 24.16
C LEU A 608 19.81 29.78 25.07
N GLN A 609 19.76 29.61 26.40
CA GLN A 609 19.76 30.71 27.35
C GLN A 609 21.14 31.36 27.46
N ASP A 610 22.21 30.57 27.55
CA ASP A 610 23.59 31.07 27.53
C ASP A 610 23.87 31.93 26.28
N THR A 611 23.26 31.60 25.12
CA THR A 611 23.38 32.38 23.88
C THR A 611 22.46 33.62 23.78
N GLN A 612 21.65 33.91 24.80
CA GLN A 612 20.86 35.16 24.88
C GLN A 612 21.40 36.16 25.90
N ASP A 613 22.26 35.71 26.84
CA ASP A 613 22.90 36.57 27.85
C ASP A 613 24.32 37.06 27.45
N GLU A 614 24.88 36.62 26.30
CA GLU A 614 26.07 37.19 25.63
C GLU A 614 25.75 38.34 24.63
#